data_AF-A0AAV8SBY5-F1
#
_entry.id   AF-A0AAV8SBY5-F1
#
_cell.length_a   1.000
_cell.length_b   1.000
_cell.length_c   1.000
_cell.angle_alpha   90.00
_cell.angle_beta   90.00
_cell.angle_gamma   90.00
#
_symmetry.space_group_name_H-M   'P 1'
#
loop_
_entity.id
_entity.type
_entity.pdbx_description
1 polymer ?
#
loop_
_entity_poly.entity_id
_entity_poly.type
_entity_poly.pdbx_seq_one_letter_code
_entity_poly.pdbx_strand_id
1 'polypeptide(L)' 'MQRIDFDKFQEASINGNLIPVYRCIFFDHLTPVLAYRCLVKEDDRDAPSFLFEYVEPTLDAFTVDQKANM' A
#
# COMPACT_ATOMS: atom_id res chain seq x y z
N MET A 1 18.75 -10.02 9.24
CA MET A 1 18.30 -9.11 8.17
C MET A 1 18.45 -9.85 6.84
N GLN A 2 17.34 -10.18 6.17
CA GLN A 2 17.39 -10.96 4.93
C GLN A 2 17.92 -10.09 3.78
N ARG A 3 19.03 -10.50 3.17
CA ARG A 3 19.60 -9.85 1.98
C ARG A 3 18.75 -10.23 0.77
N ILE A 4 18.65 -9.31 -0.19
CA ILE A 4 18.08 -9.62 -1.51
C ILE A 4 19.00 -10.66 -2.16
N ASP A 5 18.41 -11.74 -2.66
CA ASP A 5 19.11 -12.86 -3.29
C ASP A 5 19.23 -12.59 -4.79
N PHE A 6 20.46 -12.41 -5.26
CA PHE A 6 20.73 -12.10 -6.67
C PHE A 6 20.36 -13.25 -7.60
N ASP A 7 20.54 -14.49 -7.16
CA ASP A 7 20.26 -15.66 -7.99
C ASP A 7 18.75 -15.77 -8.27
N LYS A 8 17.92 -15.48 -7.25
CA LYS A 8 16.46 -15.39 -7.40
C LYS A 8 16.02 -14.27 -8.33
N PHE A 9 16.68 -13.12 -8.26
CA PHE A 9 16.41 -12.01 -9.19
C PHE A 9 16.76 -12.41 -10.62
N GLN A 10 17.93 -13.01 -10.82
CA GLN A 10 18.40 -13.45 -12.13
C GLN A 10 17.45 -14.50 -12.74
N GLU A 11 17.01 -15.47 -11.96
CA GLU A 11 16.03 -16.47 -12.40
C GLU A 11 14.70 -15.82 -12.81
N ALA A 12 14.17 -14.89 -12.02
CA ALA A 12 12.92 -14.19 -12.34
C ALA A 12 13.04 -13.31 -13.59
N SER A 13 14.21 -12.72 -13.84
CA SER A 13 14.46 -11.83 -14.99
C SER A 13 14.40 -12.54 -16.35
N ILE A 14 14.58 -13.86 -16.37
CA ILE A 14 14.43 -14.68 -17.58
C ILE A 14 12.96 -14.74 -18.01
N ASN A 15 12.04 -14.69 -17.05
CA ASN A 15 10.60 -14.87 -17.28
C ASN A 15 9.84 -13.56 -17.51
N GLY A 16 10.48 -12.40 -17.29
CA GLY A 16 9.83 -11.10 -17.46
C GLY A 16 10.76 -9.92 -17.21
N ASN A 17 10.40 -8.75 -17.72
CA ASN A 17 11.18 -7.52 -17.60
C ASN A 17 10.86 -6.69 -16.35
N LEU A 18 9.82 -7.06 -15.59
CA LEU A 18 9.43 -6.44 -14.33
C LEU A 18 9.60 -7.45 -13.20
N ILE A 19 10.62 -7.24 -12.36
CA ILE A 19 10.95 -8.12 -11.25
C ILE A 19 10.78 -7.34 -9.95
N PRO A 20 9.77 -7.66 -9.11
CA PRO A 20 9.59 -6.99 -7.83
C PRO A 20 10.70 -7.39 -6.86
N VAL A 21 11.39 -6.41 -6.32
CA VAL A 21 12.40 -6.59 -5.28
C VAL A 21 11.91 -5.90 -4.01
N TYR A 22 11.71 -6.67 -2.95
CA TYR A 22 11.14 -6.14 -1.71
C TYR A 22 11.90 -6.64 -0.48
N ARG A 23 11.69 -5.93 0.63
CA ARG A 23 12.14 -6.33 1.96
C ARG A 23 10.97 -6.24 2.92
N CYS A 24 10.66 -7.36 3.56
CA CYS A 24 9.73 -7.35 4.70
C CYS A 24 10.41 -6.72 5.91
N ILE A 25 9.71 -5.82 6.59
CA ILE A 25 10.15 -5.14 7.81
C ILE A 25 9.12 -5.42 8.91
N PHE A 26 9.59 -5.65 10.14
CA PHE A 26 8.69 -5.82 11.28
C PHE A 26 8.28 -4.43 11.79
N PHE A 27 7.01 -4.07 11.61
CA PHE A 27 6.46 -2.76 11.95
C PHE A 27 4.98 -2.90 12.33
N ASP A 28 4.74 -3.47 13.50
CA ASP A 28 3.41 -3.73 14.09
C ASP A 28 2.60 -2.45 14.40
N HIS A 29 3.27 -1.32 14.63
CA HIS A 29 2.62 -0.04 14.88
C HIS A 29 2.44 0.85 13.63
N LEU A 30 2.82 0.39 12.44
CA LEU A 30 2.76 1.20 11.23
C LEU A 30 1.38 1.10 10.57
N THR A 31 0.64 2.21 10.55
CA THR A 31 -0.57 2.36 9.73
C THR A 31 -0.21 2.81 8.31
N PRO A 32 -1.09 2.63 7.31
CA PRO A 32 -0.82 3.13 5.95
C PRO A 32 -0.43 4.62 5.91
N VAL A 33 -1.09 5.46 6.70
CA VAL A 33 -0.79 6.90 6.81
C VAL A 33 0.60 7.14 7.41
N LEU A 34 0.97 6.41 8.47
CA LEU A 34 2.29 6.53 9.08
C LEU A 34 3.38 6.04 8.12
N ALA A 35 3.15 4.94 7.40
CA ALA A 35 4.06 4.44 6.37
C ALA A 35 4.31 5.49 5.28
N TYR A 36 3.23 6.11 4.78
CA TYR A 36 3.31 7.15 3.75
C TYR A 36 4.16 8.35 4.20
N ARG A 37 3.92 8.85 5.42
CA ARG A 37 4.69 9.97 6.01
C ARG A 37 6.17 9.65 6.22
N CYS A 38 6.53 8.37 6.42
CA CYS A 38 7.93 7.97 6.50
C CYS A 38 8.62 7.93 5.12
N LEU A 39 7.86 7.72 4.03
CA LEU A 39 8.38 7.57 2.68
C LEU A 39 8.37 8.87 1.87
N VAL A 40 7.47 9.79 2.19
CA VAL A 40 7.24 11.04 1.46
C VAL A 40 7.51 12.23 2.39
N LYS A 41 8.27 13.22 1.91
CA LYS A 41 8.54 14.44 2.68
C LYS A 41 7.24 15.23 2.87
N GLU A 42 7.01 15.76 4.08
CA GLU A 42 5.74 16.41 4.44
C GLU A 42 5.39 17.62 3.55
N ASP A 43 6.38 18.37 3.04
CA ASP A 43 6.17 19.55 2.20
C ASP A 43 6.23 19.30 0.69
N ASP A 44 6.48 18.05 0.27
CA ASP A 44 6.65 17.71 -1.16
C ASP A 44 5.29 17.33 -1.78
N ARG A 45 4.49 18.37 -2.05
CA ARG A 45 3.13 18.21 -2.60
C ARG A 45 3.10 17.72 -4.05
N ASP A 46 4.19 17.90 -4.78
CA ASP A 46 4.33 17.48 -6.18
C ASP A 46 5.05 16.13 -6.31
N ALA A 47 5.31 15.46 -5.19
CA ALA A 47 5.87 14.12 -5.20
C ALA A 47 4.98 13.17 -6.01
N PRO A 48 5.55 12.34 -6.91
CA PRO A 48 4.79 11.36 -7.68
C PRO A 48 4.44 10.14 -6.81
N SER A 49 3.76 10.38 -5.69
CA SER A 49 3.37 9.39 -4.69
C SER A 49 1.86 9.39 -4.47
N PHE A 50 1.32 8.25 -4.07
CA PHE A 50 -0.10 8.06 -3.80
C PHE A 50 -0.29 7.19 -2.56
N LEU A 51 -1.40 7.42 -1.85
CA LEU A 51 -1.87 6.59 -0.75
C LEU A 51 -3.25 6.05 -1.13
N PHE A 52 -3.36 4.73 -1.27
CA PHE A 52 -4.64 4.06 -1.41
C PHE A 52 -5.01 3.39 -0.09
N GLU A 53 -6.16 3.77 0.46
CA GLU A 53 -6.76 3.14 1.63
C GLU A 53 -8.19 2.71 1.31
N TYR A 54 -8.61 1.62 1.93
CA TYR A 54 -9.96 1.10 1.80
C TYR A 54 -10.49 0.83 3.19
N VAL A 55 -11.73 1.27 3.43
CA VAL A 55 -12.48 0.96 4.64
C VAL A 55 -13.69 0.17 4.21
N GLU A 56 -13.88 -1.00 4.80
CA GLU A 56 -15.05 -1.81 4.55
C GLU A 56 -16.30 -1.03 5.02
N PRO A 57 -17.30 -0.83 4.14
CA PRO A 57 -18.51 -0.13 4.53
C PRO A 57 -19.27 -0.94 5.57
N THR A 58 -19.66 -0.30 6.67
CA THR A 58 -20.53 -0.94 7.66
C THR A 58 -21.92 -1.14 7.07
N LEU A 59 -22.62 -2.20 7.49
CA LEU A 59 -23.99 -2.50 7.05
C LEU A 59 -24.94 -1.29 7.22
N ASP A 60 -24.69 -0.45 8.22
CA ASP A 60 -25.48 0.76 8.53
C ASP A 60 -25.30 1.89 7.50
N ALA A 61 -24.22 1.88 6.71
CA ALA A 61 -24.00 2.85 5.64
C ALA A 61 -24.91 2.59 4.42
N PHE A 62 -25.49 1.39 4.30
CA PHE A 62 -26.43 1.05 3.23
C PHE A 62 -27.89 1.45 3.53
N THR A 63 -28.20 1.82 4.78
CA THR A 63 -29.58 2.04 5.24
C THR A 63 -30.02 3.51 5.25
N VAL A 64 -29.11 4.46 4.99
CA VAL A 64 -29.44 5.91 5.03
C VAL A 64 -30.22 6.38 3.79
N ASP A 65 -30.14 5.65 2.67
CA ASP A 65 -30.78 6.07 1.41
C ASP A 65 -32.17 5.44 1.15
N GLN A 66 -32.64 4.52 2.00
CA GLN A 66 -33.94 3.84 1.79
C GLN A 66 -35.12 4.39 2.64
N LYS A 67 -34.92 5.44 3.44
CA LYS A 67 -36.00 6.05 4.25
C LYS A 67 -36.51 7.41 3.77
N ALA A 68 -36.16 7.84 2.56
CA ALA A 68 -36.62 9.12 2.00
C ALA A 68 -37.82 9.00 1.01
N ASN A 69 -38.39 7.80 0.81
CA ASN A 69 -39.50 7.59 -0.14
C ASN A 69 -40.66 6.73 0.41
N MET A 70 -41.03 6.90 1.68
CA MET A 70 -42.33 6.41 2.19
C MET A 70 -43.09 7.50 2.93
#